data_AF-A0A7J9SYW5-F1
#
_entry.id   AF-A0A7J9SYW5-F1
#
_cell.length_a   1.000
_cell.length_b   1.000
_cell.length_c   1.000
_cell.angle_alpha   90.00
_cell.angle_beta   90.00
_cell.angle_gamma   90.00
#
_symmetry.space_group_name_H-M   'P 1'
#
loop_
_entity.id
_entity.type
_entity.pdbx_description
1 polymer ?
#
loop_
_entity_poly.entity_id
_entity_poly.type
_entity_poly.pdbx_seq_one_letter_code
_entity_poly.pdbx_strand_id
1 'polypeptide(L)' 'MEPFHVPLFLTHGVHTTEDIPKILGISREERKRNVKVDGNDVTLIYAEPLASDPVIADLAYRRAIEALE' A
#
# COMPACT_ATOMS: atom_id res chain seq x y z
N MET A 1 11.44 4.66 16.12
CA MET A 1 10.55 3.82 15.29
C MET A 1 11.08 3.96 13.88
N GLU A 2 11.49 2.87 13.23
CA GLU A 2 11.99 2.95 11.85
C GLU A 2 10.84 3.38 10.91
N PRO A 3 11.09 4.28 9.95
CA PRO A 3 10.07 4.68 8.99
C PRO A 3 9.70 3.49 8.10
N PHE A 4 8.40 3.13 8.08
CA PHE A 4 7.83 2.13 7.18
C PHE A 4 6.77 2.81 6.32
N HIS A 5 6.86 2.62 5.00
CA HIS A 5 5.89 3.15 4.06
C HIS A 5 4.94 2.03 3.63
N VAL A 6 3.64 2.21 3.85
CA VAL A 6 2.60 1.24 3.44
C VAL A 6 1.81 1.83 2.28
N PRO A 7 1.90 1.26 1.07
CA PRO A 7 1.02 1.63 -0.02
C PRO A 7 -0.41 1.15 0.29
N LEU A 8 -1.37 2.07 0.38
CA LEU A 8 -2.78 1.74 0.67
C LEU A 8 -3.57 1.59 -0.63
N PHE A 9 -3.79 0.35 -1.06
CA PHE A 9 -4.58 0.03 -2.26
C PHE A 9 -5.69 -0.97 -1.94
N LEU A 10 -6.84 -0.85 -2.62
CA LEU A 10 -7.96 -1.79 -2.46
C LEU A 10 -7.78 -3.07 -3.28
N THR A 11 -7.22 -2.98 -4.49
CA THR A 11 -7.05 -4.14 -5.38
C THR A 11 -5.68 -4.11 -6.04
N HIS A 12 -5.28 -5.25 -6.60
CA HIS A 12 -4.21 -5.28 -7.59
C HIS A 12 -4.67 -4.59 -8.89
N GLY A 13 -3.84 -3.72 -9.44
CA GLY A 13 -4.00 -3.10 -10.75
C GLY A 13 -2.63 -2.76 -11.34
N VAL A 14 -2.59 -2.30 -12.60
CA VAL A 14 -1.32 -1.98 -13.30
C VAL A 14 -0.43 -1.05 -12.45
N HIS A 15 -1.04 -0.03 -11.81
CA HIS A 15 -0.32 0.88 -10.93
C HIS A 15 0.33 0.19 -9.72
N THR A 16 -0.35 -0.77 -9.09
CA THR A 16 0.15 -1.45 -7.88
C THR A 16 1.10 -2.59 -8.19
N THR A 17 1.05 -3.15 -9.41
CA THR A 17 1.87 -4.30 -9.79
C THR A 17 3.05 -3.97 -10.68
N GLU A 18 3.07 -2.80 -11.30
CA GLU A 18 4.09 -2.39 -12.27
C GLU A 18 4.64 -1.00 -11.96
N ASP A 19 3.81 0.04 -12.00
CA ASP A 19 4.31 1.44 -11.95
C ASP A 19 4.97 1.77 -10.61
N ILE A 20 4.28 1.53 -9.49
CA ILE A 20 4.78 1.87 -8.16
C ILE A 20 5.99 1.00 -7.78
N PRO A 21 5.96 -0.34 -7.95
CA PRO A 21 7.15 -1.16 -7.73
C PRO A 21 8.36 -0.69 -8.55
N LYS A 22 8.16 -0.30 -9.82
CA LYS A 22 9.22 0.22 -10.68
C LYS A 22 9.78 1.56 -10.19
N ILE A 23 8.93 2.49 -9.79
CA ILE A 23 9.35 3.79 -9.21
C ILE A 23 10.16 3.57 -7.93
N LEU A 24 9.71 2.65 -7.08
CA LEU A 24 10.37 2.34 -5.81
C LEU A 24 11.57 1.40 -5.96
N GLY A 25 11.81 0.86 -7.16
CA GLY A 25 12.84 -0.14 -7.43
C GLY A 25 12.67 -1.40 -6.58
N ILE A 26 11.44 -1.84 -6.37
CA ILE A 26 11.08 -3.09 -5.69
C ILE A 26 10.67 -4.09 -6.76
N SER A 27 11.21 -5.31 -6.71
CA SER A 27 10.78 -6.38 -7.61
C SER A 27 9.49 -7.03 -7.10
N ARG A 28 8.72 -7.68 -7.99
CA ARG A 28 7.51 -8.42 -7.58
C ARG A 28 7.81 -9.53 -6.56
N GLU A 29 9.00 -10.11 -6.64
CA GLU A 29 9.42 -11.24 -5.81
C GLU A 29 9.97 -10.78 -4.45
N GLU A 30 10.53 -9.57 -4.41
CA GLU A 30 11.26 -9.05 -3.26
C GLU A 30 10.57 -7.78 -2.73
N ARG A 31 9.50 -7.99 -1.95
CA ARG A 31 8.63 -6.93 -1.41
C ARG A 31 9.22 -6.14 -0.24
N LYS A 32 10.49 -6.33 0.08
CA LYS A 32 11.20 -5.62 1.14
C LYS A 32 12.57 -5.18 0.65
N ARG A 33 12.93 -3.92 0.87
CA ARG A 33 14.21 -3.36 0.46
C ARG A 33 14.67 -2.26 1.42
N ASN A 34 15.98 -2.19 1.67
CA ASN A 34 16.58 -1.04 2.35
C ASN A 34 16.97 0.02 1.31
N VAL A 35 16.54 1.26 1.53
CA VAL A 35 16.80 2.42 0.66
C VAL A 35 17.33 3.58 1.47
N LYS A 36 18.14 4.44 0.86
CA LYS A 36 18.58 5.70 1.49
C LYS A 36 17.64 6.84 1.11
N VAL A 37 17.02 7.45 2.10
CA VAL A 37 16.16 8.64 1.95
C VAL A 37 16.75 9.74 2.82
N ASP A 38 17.14 10.86 2.20
CA ASP A 38 17.77 12.00 2.88
C ASP A 38 18.96 11.62 3.78
N GLY A 39 19.76 10.66 3.33
CA GLY A 39 20.94 10.15 4.05
C GLY A 39 20.66 9.13 5.15
N ASN A 40 19.38 8.84 5.45
CA ASN A 40 18.98 7.83 6.42
C ASN A 40 18.67 6.49 5.74
N ASP A 41 19.05 5.39 6.38
CA ASP A 41 18.65 4.05 5.95
C ASP A 41 17.19 3.79 6.36
N VAL A 42 16.35 3.49 5.38
CA VAL A 42 14.91 3.27 5.52
C VAL A 42 14.54 1.89 4.99
N THR A 43 13.77 1.13 5.78
CA THR A 43 13.24 -0.17 5.37
C THR A 43 11.90 0.02 4.67
N LEU A 44 11.89 -0.20 3.35
CA LEU A 44 10.69 -0.15 2.52
C LEU A 44 10.05 -1.53 2.46
N ILE A 45 8.75 -1.62 2.79
CA ILE A 45 7.96 -2.85 2.76
C ILE A 45 6.72 -2.62 1.91
N TYR A 46 6.62 -3.33 0.79
CA TYR A 46 5.49 -3.26 -0.12
C TYR A 46 4.41 -4.26 0.31
N ALA A 47 3.39 -3.75 1.02
CA ALA A 47 2.29 -4.55 1.53
C ALA A 47 1.35 -5.06 0.42
N GLU A 48 0.59 -6.11 0.72
CA GLU A 48 -0.55 -6.53 -0.11
C GLU A 48 -1.66 -5.46 -0.10
N PRO A 49 -2.42 -5.33 -1.20
CA PRO A 49 -3.67 -4.56 -1.19
C PRO A 49 -4.65 -5.09 -0.15
N LEU A 50 -5.52 -4.20 0.33
CA LEU A 50 -6.55 -4.48 1.34
C LEU A 50 -7.54 -5.56 0.89
N ALA A 51 -7.74 -5.74 -0.42
CA ALA A 51 -8.62 -6.73 -1.02
C ALA A 51 -10.02 -6.72 -0.37
N SER A 52 -10.65 -7.88 -0.27
CA SER A 52 -11.98 -8.09 0.31
C SER A 52 -11.94 -8.32 1.83
N ASP A 53 -11.17 -7.52 2.56
CA ASP A 53 -11.16 -7.55 4.02
C ASP A 53 -12.53 -7.07 4.59
N PRO A 54 -13.14 -7.77 5.57
CA PRO A 54 -14.41 -7.38 6.17
C PRO A 54 -14.46 -5.92 6.69
N VAL A 55 -13.34 -5.39 7.19
CA VAL A 55 -13.25 -4.00 7.67
C VAL A 55 -13.50 -3.00 6.54
N ILE A 56 -13.13 -3.36 5.30
CA ILE A 56 -13.39 -2.53 4.11
C ILE A 56 -14.87 -2.54 3.75
N ALA A 57 -15.55 -3.68 3.90
CA ALA A 57 -16.99 -3.76 3.69
C ALA A 57 -17.75 -2.90 4.72
N ASP A 58 -17.37 -2.98 5.99
CA ASP A 58 -17.96 -2.16 7.06
C ASP A 58 -17.70 -0.67 6.85
N LEU A 59 -16.50 -0.31 6.38
CA LEU A 59 -16.17 1.07 6.02
C LEU A 59 -17.03 1.56 4.84
N ALA A 60 -17.16 0.75 3.79
CA ALA A 60 -17.98 1.09 2.61
C ALA A 60 -19.45 1.29 3.00
N TYR A 61 -19.99 0.40 3.85
CA TYR A 61 -21.36 0.53 4.36
C TYR A 61 -21.56 1.84 5.13
N ARG A 62 -20.67 2.17 6.07
CA ARG A 62 -20.76 3.42 6.82
C ARG A 62 -20.73 4.65 5.91
N ARG A 63 -19.85 4.66 4.91
CA ARG A 63 -19.77 5.76 3.92
C ARG A 63 -21.04 5.90 3.10
N ALA A 64 -21.70 4.79 2.76
CA ALA A 64 -22.96 4.82 2.05
C ALA A 64 -24.08 5.43 2.91
N ILE A 65 -24.11 5.13 4.21
CA ILE A 65 -25.06 5.72 5.15
C ILE A 65 -24.80 7.23 5.32
N GLU A 66 -23.54 7.64 5.53
CA GLU A 66 -23.15 9.05 5.64
C GLU A 66 -23.57 9.88 4.39
N ALA A 67 -23.56 9.28 3.21
CA ALA A 67 -23.94 9.96 1.96
C ALA A 67 -25.45 10.18 1.79
N LEU A 68 -26.28 9.56 2.63
CA LEU A 68 -27.74 9.72 2.62
C LEU A 68 -28.23 10.80 3.57
N GLU A 69 -27.35 11.34 4.41
CA GLU A 69 -27.60 12.49 5.30
C GLU A 69 -27.30 13.82 4.59
#